data_AF-A0ABD5Q9V2-F1
#
_entry.id   AF-A0ABD5Q9V2-F1
#
_cell.length_a   1.000
_cell.length_b   1.000
_cell.length_c   1.000
_cell.angle_alpha   90.00
_cell.angle_beta   90.00
_cell.angle_gamma   90.00
#
_symmetry.space_group_name_H-M   'P 1'
#
loop_
_entity.id
_entity.type
_entity.pdbx_description
1 polymer ?
#
loop_
_entity_poly.entity_id
_entity_poly.type
_entity_poly.pdbx_seq_one_letter_code
_entity_poly.pdbx_strand_id
1 'polypeptide(L)'
;MHTLGERAEATATGVKIGYVGGGSDGWAHTLINDLLQCAEVSGRVALYDIDYEGAAKNAKLGNELRTRKEAVGDWTFEAHREIEDALADADFVICSIQDPPEETFVHDIDLPKEYGIYQPVADTVGPGGTVRALRAVPQYREIARTVREECPDAWVINYTNPMTVCTRALYAEYPEINAVGLCHEVFHVQEFLAEVAEDHVEGAEDVSGSEIDITVTGINHFTWIDEAHWRDHDVFQYLDAEVEARRPLAGFEAGEFSDAGYWINNHRIALDLYDRFGLLAAAGDRHLAEFVPWYLAVEEPEEFHRWGVRLTPSSARVDADEGPAKMERYLSGDDEFEFTRSGEEAVDIMRALLGLEPVKTNVNHPNVGQCPDLPEDAVVETNVMITGSGVSPITAGQLPPQIRSMVQRHVTNQETIVEAGMEGDLDLAFRAFLNDALVTIERDEARELFARLIETEREYFADYDLEGASVLAE
;
A
#
# COMPACT_ATOMS: atom_id res chain seq x y z
N MET A 1 -0.47 -33.43 19.87
CA MET A 1 -1.31 -34.24 18.95
C MET A 1 -2.56 -33.43 18.69
N HIS A 2 -2.51 -32.51 17.72
CA HIS A 2 -3.69 -31.73 17.35
C HIS A 2 -4.51 -32.56 16.35
N THR A 3 -5.65 -33.05 16.83
CA THR A 3 -6.72 -33.58 15.99
C THR A 3 -7.35 -32.42 15.21
N LEU A 4 -7.30 -32.48 13.88
CA LEU A 4 -8.11 -31.63 13.02
C LEU A 4 -9.58 -31.98 13.30
N GLY A 5 -10.29 -31.05 13.93
CA GLY A 5 -11.72 -31.16 14.23
C GLY A 5 -12.58 -30.82 13.01
N GLU A 6 -13.83 -31.27 13.07
CA GLU A 6 -14.92 -30.80 12.21
C GLU A 6 -15.00 -29.26 12.21
N ARG A 7 -15.60 -28.65 11.17
CA ARG A 7 -15.79 -27.18 11.04
C ARG A 7 -16.16 -26.59 12.40
N ALA A 8 -15.29 -25.74 12.95
CA ALA A 8 -15.63 -24.95 14.12
C ALA A 8 -16.87 -24.09 13.77
N GLU A 9 -17.85 -24.00 14.67
CA GLU A 9 -18.96 -23.08 14.47
C GLU A 9 -18.41 -21.64 14.44
N ALA A 10 -18.69 -20.91 13.37
CA ALA A 10 -18.30 -19.51 13.24
C ALA A 10 -18.88 -18.71 14.41
N THR A 11 -18.05 -17.87 15.02
CA THR A 11 -18.39 -17.06 16.20
C THR A 11 -19.00 -15.73 15.79
N ALA A 12 -18.67 -15.22 14.61
CA ALA A 12 -19.31 -14.07 13.97
C ALA A 12 -19.90 -14.50 12.62
N THR A 13 -21.22 -14.41 12.48
CA THR A 13 -21.95 -14.92 11.30
C THR A 13 -22.78 -13.85 10.62
N GLY A 14 -22.89 -13.92 9.30
CA GLY A 14 -23.72 -13.01 8.51
C GLY A 14 -23.05 -11.68 8.19
N VAL A 15 -21.72 -11.63 8.29
CA VAL A 15 -20.92 -10.45 7.96
C VAL A 15 -21.09 -10.11 6.48
N LYS A 16 -21.29 -8.84 6.14
CA LYS A 16 -21.27 -8.34 4.76
C LYS A 16 -19.99 -7.54 4.52
N ILE A 17 -19.21 -7.96 3.54
CA ILE A 17 -18.07 -7.20 3.02
C ILE A 17 -18.48 -6.60 1.67
N GLY A 18 -18.49 -5.28 1.56
CA GLY A 18 -18.50 -4.59 0.26
C GLY A 18 -17.07 -4.49 -0.27
N TYR A 19 -16.82 -4.83 -1.53
CA TYR A 19 -15.49 -4.77 -2.12
C TYR A 19 -15.52 -3.86 -3.34
N VAL A 20 -14.83 -2.73 -3.27
CA VAL A 20 -14.64 -1.78 -4.36
C VAL A 20 -13.33 -2.10 -5.07
N GLY A 21 -13.40 -2.39 -6.37
CA GLY A 21 -12.29 -2.98 -7.13
C GLY A 21 -12.30 -4.51 -7.10
N GLY A 22 -13.50 -5.11 -7.01
CA GLY A 22 -13.71 -6.55 -6.89
C GLY A 22 -13.30 -7.36 -8.12
N GLY A 23 -12.90 -6.71 -9.23
CA GLY A 23 -12.28 -7.33 -10.40
C GLY A 23 -10.77 -7.48 -10.30
N SER A 24 -10.13 -7.04 -9.21
CA SER A 24 -8.69 -7.17 -8.99
C SER A 24 -8.21 -8.63 -9.10
N ASP A 25 -7.17 -8.88 -9.90
CA ASP A 25 -6.54 -10.21 -10.04
C ASP A 25 -5.47 -10.51 -8.96
N GLY A 26 -5.21 -9.57 -8.05
CA GLY A 26 -4.30 -9.72 -6.92
C GLY A 26 -5.06 -9.79 -5.61
N TRP A 27 -5.43 -8.61 -5.10
CA TRP A 27 -6.03 -8.43 -3.78
C TRP A 27 -7.35 -9.18 -3.59
N ALA A 28 -8.19 -9.31 -4.62
CA ALA A 28 -9.44 -10.06 -4.49
C ALA A 28 -9.18 -11.56 -4.33
N HIS A 29 -8.20 -12.12 -5.05
CA HIS A 29 -7.79 -13.53 -4.88
C HIS A 29 -7.21 -13.79 -3.50
N THR A 30 -6.38 -12.87 -3.01
CA THR A 30 -5.80 -12.94 -1.66
C THR A 30 -6.91 -12.93 -0.59
N LEU A 31 -7.88 -12.01 -0.70
CA LEU A 31 -8.99 -11.98 0.25
C LEU A 31 -9.87 -13.25 0.16
N ILE A 32 -10.18 -13.73 -1.04
CA ILE A 32 -10.92 -14.99 -1.25
C ILE A 32 -10.17 -16.15 -0.56
N ASN A 33 -8.85 -16.23 -0.76
CA ASN A 33 -7.99 -17.24 -0.16
C ASN A 33 -8.03 -17.20 1.38
N ASP A 34 -7.90 -16.02 1.98
CA ASP A 34 -7.81 -15.89 3.44
C ASP A 34 -9.16 -16.10 4.11
N LEU A 35 -10.24 -15.56 3.54
CA LEU A 35 -11.61 -15.76 4.04
C LEU A 35 -12.02 -17.23 4.02
N LEU A 36 -11.67 -17.97 2.96
CA LEU A 36 -11.98 -19.40 2.86
C LEU A 36 -11.12 -20.28 3.78
N GLN A 37 -10.00 -19.76 4.29
CA GLN A 37 -9.17 -20.43 5.30
C GLN A 37 -9.56 -20.05 6.75
N CYS A 38 -10.45 -19.07 6.94
CA CYS A 38 -10.90 -18.62 8.27
C CYS A 38 -12.26 -19.23 8.64
N ALA A 39 -12.30 -20.09 9.67
CA ALA A 39 -13.55 -20.72 10.13
C ALA A 39 -14.35 -19.86 11.14
N GLU A 40 -13.74 -18.84 11.74
CA GLU A 40 -14.34 -18.08 12.85
C GLU A 40 -15.32 -17.00 12.36
N VAL A 41 -15.18 -16.54 11.12
CA VAL A 41 -16.03 -15.51 10.52
C VAL A 41 -16.68 -16.06 9.25
N SER A 42 -17.98 -15.83 9.09
CA SER A 42 -18.74 -16.25 7.91
C SER A 42 -19.69 -15.15 7.43
N GLY A 43 -20.00 -15.18 6.13
CA GLY A 43 -20.75 -14.09 5.53
C GLY A 43 -20.80 -14.08 4.01
N ARG A 44 -20.92 -12.89 3.47
CA ARG A 44 -20.95 -12.64 2.02
C ARG A 44 -20.02 -11.50 1.62
N VAL A 45 -19.44 -11.62 0.44
CA VAL A 45 -18.65 -10.58 -0.21
C VAL A 45 -19.40 -10.09 -1.45
N ALA A 46 -19.71 -8.81 -1.47
CA ALA A 46 -20.35 -8.11 -2.58
C ALA A 46 -19.27 -7.37 -3.38
N LEU A 47 -18.88 -7.93 -4.52
CA LEU A 47 -17.81 -7.47 -5.39
C LEU A 47 -18.37 -6.44 -6.38
N TYR A 48 -17.92 -5.19 -6.28
CA TYR A 48 -18.20 -4.13 -7.24
C TYR A 48 -16.92 -3.76 -8.00
N ASP A 49 -17.06 -3.61 -9.32
CA ASP A 49 -16.01 -3.09 -10.18
C ASP A 49 -16.64 -2.41 -11.39
N ILE A 50 -15.98 -1.37 -11.92
CA ILE A 50 -16.37 -0.75 -13.18
C ILE A 50 -16.28 -1.75 -14.34
N ASP A 51 -15.33 -2.69 -14.27
CA ASP A 51 -15.34 -3.92 -15.05
C ASP A 51 -16.14 -5.00 -14.32
N TYR A 52 -17.46 -4.95 -14.52
CA TYR A 52 -18.38 -5.96 -13.97
C TYR A 52 -17.97 -7.40 -14.31
N GLU A 53 -17.38 -7.65 -15.49
CA GLU A 53 -16.99 -9.02 -15.88
C GLU A 53 -15.83 -9.53 -15.01
N GLY A 54 -14.87 -8.68 -14.66
CA GLY A 54 -13.82 -8.99 -13.67
C GLY A 54 -14.42 -9.40 -12.32
N ALA A 55 -15.32 -8.57 -11.77
CA ALA A 55 -16.02 -8.88 -10.52
C ALA A 55 -16.83 -10.18 -10.59
N ALA A 56 -17.52 -10.44 -11.71
CA ALA A 56 -18.30 -11.66 -11.92
C ALA A 56 -17.40 -12.92 -12.01
N LYS A 57 -16.23 -12.82 -12.64
CA LYS A 57 -15.24 -13.90 -12.67
C LYS A 57 -14.71 -14.20 -11.26
N ASN A 58 -14.37 -13.18 -10.47
CA ASN A 58 -13.95 -13.33 -9.08
C ASN A 58 -15.04 -13.96 -8.19
N ALA A 59 -16.28 -13.52 -8.34
CA ALA A 59 -17.41 -14.11 -7.64
C ALA A 59 -17.58 -15.60 -7.99
N LYS A 60 -17.42 -15.95 -9.27
CA LYS A 60 -17.45 -17.35 -9.72
C LYS A 60 -16.31 -18.16 -9.09
N LEU A 61 -15.07 -17.65 -9.16
CA LEU A 61 -13.90 -18.32 -8.59
C LEU A 61 -14.08 -18.59 -7.10
N GLY A 62 -14.41 -17.58 -6.30
CA GLY A 62 -14.62 -17.75 -4.86
C GLY A 62 -15.70 -18.77 -4.52
N ASN A 63 -16.81 -18.80 -5.29
CA ASN A 63 -17.88 -19.77 -5.11
C ASN A 63 -17.53 -21.20 -5.60
N GLU A 64 -16.57 -21.37 -6.50
CA GLU A 64 -16.02 -22.69 -6.85
C GLU A 64 -15.05 -23.16 -5.76
N LEU A 65 -14.14 -22.29 -5.31
CA LEU A 65 -13.15 -22.58 -4.28
C LEU A 65 -13.78 -22.95 -2.94
N ARG A 66 -14.89 -22.31 -2.53
CA ARG A 66 -15.59 -22.66 -1.27
C ARG A 66 -16.11 -24.10 -1.22
N THR A 67 -16.23 -24.77 -2.38
CA THR A 67 -16.71 -26.17 -2.44
C THR A 67 -15.59 -27.18 -2.20
N ARG A 68 -14.34 -26.72 -2.17
CA ARG A 68 -13.16 -27.54 -1.89
C ARG A 68 -13.11 -27.91 -0.40
N LYS A 69 -12.50 -29.05 -0.09
CA LYS A 69 -12.41 -29.59 1.28
C LYS A 69 -11.47 -28.75 2.17
N GLU A 70 -10.54 -28.03 1.54
CA GLU A 70 -9.57 -27.12 2.14
C GLU A 70 -10.24 -25.84 2.63
N ALA A 71 -11.37 -25.44 2.03
CA ALA A 71 -12.14 -24.27 2.41
C ALA A 71 -12.96 -24.54 3.69
N VAL A 72 -12.45 -24.05 4.81
CA VAL A 72 -13.10 -24.16 6.13
C VAL A 72 -14.04 -22.98 6.40
N GLY A 73 -13.80 -21.82 5.78
CA GLY A 73 -14.65 -20.64 5.88
C GLY A 73 -15.95 -20.75 5.09
N ASP A 74 -17.01 -20.13 5.60
CA ASP A 74 -18.35 -20.14 5.00
C ASP A 74 -18.66 -18.77 4.40
N TRP A 75 -18.21 -18.57 3.16
CA TRP A 75 -18.37 -17.32 2.43
C TRP A 75 -19.08 -17.51 1.09
N THR A 76 -19.94 -16.54 0.75
CA THR A 76 -20.58 -16.46 -0.56
C THR A 76 -20.15 -15.20 -1.28
N PHE A 77 -19.88 -15.29 -2.58
CA PHE A 77 -19.37 -14.17 -3.37
C PHE A 77 -20.40 -13.78 -4.43
N GLU A 78 -20.72 -12.49 -4.55
CA GLU A 78 -21.73 -11.97 -5.47
C GLU A 78 -21.19 -10.72 -6.17
N ALA A 79 -21.37 -10.63 -7.48
CA ALA A 79 -20.96 -9.45 -8.25
C ALA A 79 -22.12 -8.46 -8.38
N HIS A 80 -21.81 -7.18 -8.22
CA HIS A 80 -22.75 -6.06 -8.25
C HIS A 80 -22.36 -5.06 -9.34
N ARG A 81 -23.36 -4.44 -9.97
CA ARG A 81 -23.15 -3.43 -11.02
C ARG A 81 -23.06 -2.02 -10.50
N GLU A 82 -23.74 -1.75 -9.39
CA GLU A 82 -23.80 -0.44 -8.76
C GLU A 82 -23.08 -0.54 -7.41
N ILE A 83 -22.32 0.50 -7.06
CA ILE A 83 -21.52 0.52 -5.83
C ILE A 83 -22.44 0.57 -4.60
N GLU A 84 -23.56 1.29 -4.68
CA GLU A 84 -24.55 1.42 -3.62
C GLU A 84 -25.10 0.05 -3.21
N ASP A 85 -25.49 -0.78 -4.19
CA ASP A 85 -26.00 -2.13 -3.93
C ASP A 85 -24.93 -3.01 -3.26
N ALA A 86 -23.67 -2.87 -3.67
CA ALA A 86 -22.57 -3.61 -3.10
C ALA A 86 -22.30 -3.20 -1.64
N LEU A 87 -22.38 -1.90 -1.33
CA LEU A 87 -22.05 -1.36 -0.01
C LEU A 87 -23.23 -1.34 0.98
N ALA A 88 -24.48 -1.42 0.52
CA ALA A 88 -25.67 -1.35 1.37
C ALA A 88 -25.63 -2.29 2.58
N ASP A 89 -25.72 -1.75 3.80
CA ASP A 89 -25.63 -2.52 5.05
C ASP A 89 -24.33 -3.36 5.20
N ALA A 90 -23.22 -2.96 4.58
CA ALA A 90 -21.93 -3.63 4.78
C ALA A 90 -21.38 -3.39 6.20
N ASP A 91 -20.72 -4.39 6.78
CA ASP A 91 -19.96 -4.26 8.03
C ASP A 91 -18.52 -3.80 7.76
N PHE A 92 -17.99 -4.20 6.60
CA PHE A 92 -16.66 -3.84 6.13
C PHE A 92 -16.70 -3.43 4.67
N VAL A 93 -15.84 -2.48 4.29
CA VAL A 93 -15.61 -2.07 2.91
C VAL A 93 -14.13 -2.22 2.58
N ILE A 94 -13.79 -3.01 1.57
CA ILE A 94 -12.42 -3.13 1.06
C ILE A 94 -12.28 -2.27 -0.18
N CYS A 95 -11.21 -1.46 -0.26
CA CYS A 95 -10.91 -0.63 -1.43
C CYS A 95 -9.57 -1.00 -2.05
N SER A 96 -9.60 -1.55 -3.26
CA SER A 96 -8.42 -1.96 -4.02
C SER A 96 -8.65 -1.67 -5.50
N ILE A 97 -8.57 -0.40 -5.88
CA ILE A 97 -8.81 0.06 -7.26
C ILE A 97 -7.50 0.44 -7.96
N GLN A 98 -7.51 0.35 -9.29
CA GLN A 98 -6.39 0.72 -10.14
C GLN A 98 -6.93 1.12 -11.52
N ASP A 99 -6.64 2.33 -11.97
CA ASP A 99 -6.91 2.72 -13.36
C ASP A 99 -6.07 1.87 -14.32
N PRO A 100 -6.52 1.62 -15.57
CA PRO A 100 -5.80 0.81 -16.55
C PRO A 100 -4.31 1.20 -16.67
N PRO A 101 -3.35 0.29 -16.37
CA PRO A 101 -1.92 0.61 -16.38
C PRO A 101 -1.40 1.10 -17.73
N GLU A 102 -1.93 0.58 -18.83
CA GLU A 102 -1.59 1.01 -20.20
C GLU A 102 -1.97 2.47 -20.50
N GLU A 103 -2.98 3.01 -19.81
CA GLU A 103 -3.46 4.39 -19.99
C GLU A 103 -2.88 5.35 -18.94
N THR A 104 -2.27 4.83 -17.88
CA THR A 104 -1.81 5.62 -16.72
C THR A 104 -0.35 5.35 -16.37
N PHE A 105 -0.02 4.20 -15.77
CA PHE A 105 1.33 3.85 -15.32
C PHE A 105 2.41 4.02 -16.39
N VAL A 106 2.06 3.80 -17.66
CA VAL A 106 2.97 4.07 -18.79
C VAL A 106 3.38 5.54 -18.81
N HIS A 107 2.43 6.47 -18.70
CA HIS A 107 2.69 7.91 -18.67
C HIS A 107 3.35 8.35 -17.36
N ASP A 108 2.85 7.84 -16.22
CA ASP A 108 3.37 8.14 -14.88
C ASP A 108 4.88 7.84 -14.75
N ILE A 109 5.38 6.84 -15.48
CA ILE A 109 6.80 6.41 -15.47
C ILE A 109 7.59 6.99 -16.65
N ASP A 110 7.09 6.84 -17.88
CA ASP A 110 7.88 7.12 -19.08
C ASP A 110 7.97 8.61 -19.40
N LEU A 111 6.94 9.42 -19.12
CA LEU A 111 7.01 10.86 -19.38
C LEU A 111 8.04 11.55 -18.48
N PRO A 112 8.07 11.35 -17.13
CA PRO A 112 9.11 11.94 -16.29
C PRO A 112 10.52 11.51 -16.67
N LYS A 113 10.70 10.29 -17.18
CA LYS A 113 11.98 9.78 -17.65
C LYS A 113 12.54 10.60 -18.82
N GLU A 114 11.70 11.14 -19.70
CA GLU A 114 12.14 12.06 -20.77
C GLU A 114 12.81 13.34 -20.24
N TYR A 115 12.48 13.73 -19.00
CA TYR A 115 13.06 14.87 -18.29
C TYR A 115 14.19 14.45 -17.33
N GLY A 116 14.66 13.21 -17.40
CA GLY A 116 15.73 12.69 -16.54
C GLY A 116 15.27 12.32 -15.12
N ILE A 117 13.97 12.20 -14.88
CA ILE A 117 13.41 11.80 -13.57
C ILE A 117 13.07 10.31 -13.62
N TYR A 118 13.85 9.51 -12.90
CA TYR A 118 13.60 8.07 -12.75
C TYR A 118 12.73 7.78 -11.53
N GLN A 119 11.81 6.82 -11.67
CA GLN A 119 10.90 6.37 -10.61
C GLN A 119 10.85 4.84 -10.60
N PRO A 120 11.36 4.15 -9.55
CA PRO A 120 11.28 2.70 -9.44
C PRO A 120 9.85 2.16 -9.36
N VAL A 121 8.89 2.94 -8.86
CA VAL A 121 7.53 2.49 -8.52
C VAL A 121 6.46 3.39 -9.13
N ALA A 122 6.55 4.70 -8.92
CA ALA A 122 5.64 5.74 -9.40
C ALA A 122 4.18 5.62 -8.91
N ASP A 123 3.93 5.03 -7.75
CA ASP A 123 2.56 4.88 -7.21
C ASP A 123 2.30 5.63 -5.89
N THR A 124 3.31 6.31 -5.34
CA THR A 124 3.23 6.88 -3.98
C THR A 124 3.60 8.36 -3.94
N VAL A 125 4.79 8.72 -4.40
CA VAL A 125 5.30 10.11 -4.47
C VAL A 125 5.91 10.35 -5.86
N GLY A 126 6.57 11.49 -6.05
CA GLY A 126 7.15 11.83 -7.34
C GLY A 126 6.11 12.33 -8.34
N PRO A 127 6.54 12.61 -9.59
CA PRO A 127 5.63 13.00 -10.66
C PRO A 127 4.47 12.01 -10.87
N GLY A 128 4.77 10.72 -10.97
CA GLY A 128 3.76 9.67 -11.19
C GLY A 128 2.82 9.53 -9.99
N GLY A 129 3.37 9.48 -8.77
CA GLY A 129 2.55 9.43 -7.55
C GLY A 129 1.64 10.64 -7.39
N THR A 130 2.08 11.83 -7.80
CA THR A 130 1.26 13.05 -7.77
C THR A 130 0.08 12.98 -8.74
N VAL A 131 0.30 12.60 -9.99
CA VAL A 131 -0.77 12.53 -10.99
C VAL A 131 -1.74 11.39 -10.67
N ARG A 132 -1.21 10.25 -10.23
CA ARG A 132 -2.00 9.15 -9.68
C ARG A 132 -2.89 9.58 -8.51
N ALA A 133 -2.34 10.32 -7.55
CA ALA A 133 -3.11 10.86 -6.44
C ALA A 133 -4.28 11.73 -6.92
N LEU A 134 -4.04 12.60 -7.91
CA LEU A 134 -5.09 13.47 -8.45
C LEU A 134 -6.21 12.68 -9.16
N ARG A 135 -5.91 11.54 -9.80
CA ARG A 135 -6.94 10.64 -10.34
C ARG A 135 -7.73 9.95 -9.20
N ALA A 136 -7.03 9.54 -8.15
CA ALA A 136 -7.63 8.78 -7.05
C ALA A 136 -8.51 9.62 -6.11
N VAL A 137 -8.17 10.89 -5.84
CA VAL A 137 -8.93 11.72 -4.87
C VAL A 137 -10.42 11.81 -5.22
N PRO A 138 -10.85 12.15 -6.45
CA PRO A 138 -12.27 12.13 -6.82
C PRO A 138 -12.96 10.79 -6.60
N GLN A 139 -12.31 9.68 -6.97
CA GLN A 139 -12.84 8.32 -6.78
C GLN A 139 -13.05 8.01 -5.28
N TYR A 140 -12.08 8.36 -4.44
CA TYR A 140 -12.15 8.16 -2.99
C TYR A 140 -13.19 9.04 -2.30
N ARG A 141 -13.47 10.24 -2.85
CA ARG A 141 -14.62 11.04 -2.39
C ARG A 141 -15.94 10.36 -2.68
N GLU A 142 -16.11 9.79 -3.87
CA GLU A 142 -17.33 9.05 -4.22
C GLU A 142 -17.51 7.86 -3.28
N ILE A 143 -16.47 7.04 -3.07
CA ILE A 143 -16.48 5.92 -2.12
C ILE A 143 -16.89 6.40 -0.72
N ALA A 144 -16.28 7.46 -0.19
CA ALA A 144 -16.60 7.98 1.13
C ALA A 144 -18.06 8.45 1.25
N ARG A 145 -18.62 9.07 0.20
CA ARG A 145 -20.04 9.46 0.16
C ARG A 145 -20.95 8.23 0.17
N THR A 146 -20.64 7.22 -0.63
CA THR A 146 -21.43 5.98 -0.67
C THR A 146 -21.37 5.26 0.68
N VAL A 147 -20.21 5.18 1.33
CA VAL A 147 -20.09 4.60 2.68
C VAL A 147 -20.95 5.37 3.68
N ARG A 148 -20.90 6.71 3.66
CA ARG A 148 -21.73 7.56 4.53
C ARG A 148 -23.22 7.32 4.36
N GLU A 149 -23.67 7.03 3.14
CA GLU A 149 -25.08 6.89 2.79
C GLU A 149 -25.61 5.47 2.98
N GLU A 150 -24.81 4.47 2.65
CA GLU A 150 -25.23 3.06 2.55
C GLU A 150 -24.78 2.19 3.74
N CYS A 151 -23.68 2.54 4.40
CA CYS A 151 -23.11 1.77 5.50
C CYS A 151 -22.25 2.62 6.46
N PRO A 152 -22.82 3.66 7.12
CA PRO A 152 -22.04 4.65 7.88
C PRO A 152 -21.27 4.09 9.09
N ASP A 153 -21.64 2.91 9.59
CA ASP A 153 -20.98 2.23 10.71
C ASP A 153 -19.88 1.25 10.26
N ALA A 154 -19.71 1.04 8.95
CA ALA A 154 -18.74 0.08 8.41
C ALA A 154 -17.29 0.53 8.65
N TRP A 155 -16.39 -0.45 8.76
CA TRP A 155 -14.95 -0.21 8.68
C TRP A 155 -14.47 -0.29 7.24
N VAL A 156 -13.81 0.76 6.76
CA VAL A 156 -13.14 0.81 5.46
C VAL A 156 -11.68 0.39 5.61
N ILE A 157 -11.26 -0.56 4.79
CA ILE A 157 -9.89 -1.05 4.70
C ILE A 157 -9.37 -0.73 3.30
N ASN A 158 -8.50 0.27 3.21
CA ASN A 158 -7.89 0.73 1.97
C ASN A 158 -6.58 -0.03 1.69
N TYR A 159 -6.44 -0.56 0.47
CA TYR A 159 -5.20 -1.12 -0.09
C TYR A 159 -4.66 -0.32 -1.27
N THR A 160 -5.39 0.69 -1.73
CA THR A 160 -5.06 1.45 -2.92
C THR A 160 -4.00 2.50 -2.64
N ASN A 161 -2.97 2.50 -3.48
CA ASN A 161 -1.99 3.57 -3.54
C ASN A 161 -2.48 4.77 -4.38
N PRO A 162 -2.05 6.02 -4.08
CA PRO A 162 -1.13 6.42 -3.01
C PRO A 162 -1.81 6.39 -1.64
N MET A 163 -1.40 5.44 -0.78
CA MET A 163 -2.13 5.04 0.44
C MET A 163 -2.52 6.22 1.32
N THR A 164 -1.54 7.07 1.63
CA THR A 164 -1.74 8.23 2.50
C THR A 164 -2.78 9.18 1.93
N VAL A 165 -2.72 9.48 0.62
CA VAL A 165 -3.65 10.41 -0.04
C VAL A 165 -5.05 9.80 -0.15
N CYS A 166 -5.16 8.53 -0.57
CA CYS A 166 -6.44 7.82 -0.69
C CYS A 166 -7.16 7.75 0.66
N THR A 167 -6.48 7.29 1.71
CA THR A 167 -7.05 7.22 3.06
C THR A 167 -7.39 8.63 3.59
N ARG A 168 -6.54 9.62 3.32
CA ARG A 168 -6.79 11.01 3.75
C ARG A 168 -8.01 11.63 3.04
N ALA A 169 -8.24 11.30 1.77
CA ALA A 169 -9.39 11.74 1.00
C ALA A 169 -10.71 11.20 1.57
N LEU A 170 -10.72 9.96 2.10
CA LEU A 170 -11.89 9.42 2.81
C LEU A 170 -12.29 10.32 3.98
N TYR A 171 -11.34 10.63 4.87
CA TYR A 171 -11.57 11.49 6.03
C TYR A 171 -11.83 12.95 5.65
N ALA A 172 -11.31 13.43 4.52
CA ALA A 172 -11.60 14.77 4.02
C ALA A 172 -13.06 14.92 3.57
N GLU A 173 -13.65 13.88 2.98
CA GLU A 173 -15.04 13.89 2.48
C GLU A 173 -16.06 13.47 3.55
N TYR A 174 -15.71 12.49 4.38
CA TYR A 174 -16.52 12.01 5.50
C TYR A 174 -15.66 11.91 6.77
N PRO A 175 -15.56 12.99 7.56
CA PRO A 175 -14.68 13.03 8.73
C PRO A 175 -14.95 11.97 9.81
N GLU A 176 -16.18 11.47 9.91
CA GLU A 176 -16.57 10.44 10.87
C GLU A 176 -16.42 9.00 10.33
N ILE A 177 -15.86 8.82 9.13
CA ILE A 177 -15.62 7.49 8.56
C ILE A 177 -14.68 6.67 9.44
N ASN A 178 -14.96 5.37 9.58
CA ASN A 178 -14.02 4.44 10.22
C ASN A 178 -13.11 3.84 9.16
N ALA A 179 -11.94 4.42 8.91
CA ALA A 179 -11.05 3.95 7.85
C ALA A 179 -9.61 3.71 8.31
N VAL A 180 -9.02 2.61 7.84
CA VAL A 180 -7.59 2.32 7.94
C VAL A 180 -7.03 1.98 6.56
N GLY A 181 -5.77 2.31 6.34
CA GLY A 181 -5.02 1.86 5.18
C GLY A 181 -4.01 0.78 5.54
N LEU A 182 -3.88 -0.26 4.72
CA LEU A 182 -2.99 -1.41 4.96
C LEU A 182 -1.92 -1.53 3.88
N CYS A 183 -0.69 -1.75 4.31
CA CYS A 183 0.46 -1.99 3.45
C CYS A 183 1.34 -3.07 4.09
N HIS A 184 1.90 -3.97 3.27
CA HIS A 184 2.74 -5.07 3.73
C HIS A 184 4.23 -4.74 3.81
N GLU A 185 4.65 -3.53 3.41
CA GLU A 185 6.09 -3.20 3.28
C GLU A 185 6.87 -3.36 4.60
N VAL A 186 6.22 -3.10 5.73
CA VAL A 186 6.81 -3.28 7.07
C VAL A 186 7.06 -4.77 7.38
N PHE A 187 6.22 -5.67 6.88
CA PHE A 187 6.34 -7.11 7.13
C PHE A 187 7.64 -7.67 6.51
N HIS A 188 8.02 -7.21 5.32
CA HIS A 188 9.30 -7.56 4.70
C HIS A 188 10.52 -7.16 5.57
N VAL A 189 10.40 -6.06 6.31
CA VAL A 189 11.48 -5.61 7.21
C VAL A 189 11.46 -6.37 8.52
N GLN A 190 10.30 -6.79 9.01
CA GLN A 190 10.20 -7.73 10.13
C GLN A 190 10.81 -9.09 9.79
N GLU A 191 10.62 -9.61 8.57
CA GLU A 191 11.28 -10.85 8.14
C GLU A 191 12.81 -10.69 8.08
N PHE A 192 13.32 -9.55 7.58
CA PHE A 192 14.75 -9.25 7.68
C PHE A 192 15.25 -9.22 9.13
N LEU A 193 14.48 -8.60 10.05
CA LEU A 193 14.83 -8.58 11.47
C LEU A 193 14.74 -9.97 12.12
N ALA A 194 13.86 -10.85 11.64
CA ALA A 194 13.79 -12.25 12.05
C ALA A 194 15.06 -13.00 11.65
N GLU A 195 15.55 -12.81 10.42
CA GLU A 195 16.85 -13.37 9.98
C GLU A 195 18.00 -12.87 10.86
N VAL A 196 18.02 -11.57 11.21
CA VAL A 196 19.02 -11.01 12.13
C VAL A 196 18.91 -11.64 13.52
N ALA A 197 17.71 -11.94 14.00
CA ALA A 197 17.54 -12.65 15.27
C ALA A 197 18.13 -14.06 15.20
N GLU A 198 17.90 -14.80 14.12
CA GLU A 198 18.47 -16.15 13.91
C GLU A 198 20.00 -16.14 13.82
N ASP A 199 20.58 -15.15 13.15
CA ASP A 199 22.03 -15.05 12.95
C ASP A 199 22.78 -14.71 14.26
N HIS A 200 22.16 -13.97 15.18
CA HIS A 200 22.86 -13.39 16.33
C HIS A 200 22.38 -13.89 17.71
N VAL A 201 21.14 -14.38 17.83
CA VAL A 201 20.57 -14.78 19.13
C VAL A 201 20.59 -16.29 19.29
N GLU A 202 21.31 -16.78 20.30
CA GLU A 202 21.38 -18.22 20.60
C GLU A 202 19.98 -18.79 20.89
N GLY A 203 19.54 -19.74 20.06
CA GLY A 203 18.24 -20.41 20.19
C GLY A 203 17.09 -19.73 19.45
N ALA A 204 17.37 -18.67 18.67
CA ALA A 204 16.48 -18.22 17.60
C ALA A 204 16.59 -19.19 16.42
N GLU A 205 15.54 -19.99 16.20
CA GLU A 205 15.42 -20.93 15.09
C GLU A 205 13.98 -20.84 14.57
N ASP A 206 13.81 -20.77 13.24
CA ASP A 206 12.52 -20.66 12.55
C ASP A 206 11.68 -19.46 13.04
N VAL A 207 12.32 -18.30 13.22
CA VAL A 207 11.66 -17.07 13.68
C VAL A 207 10.86 -16.46 12.53
N SER A 208 9.56 -16.19 12.76
CA SER A 208 8.75 -15.43 11.79
C SER A 208 8.89 -13.93 12.02
N GLY A 209 8.78 -13.13 10.95
CA GLY A 209 8.65 -11.68 11.05
C GLY A 209 7.51 -11.23 11.99
N SER A 210 6.40 -11.97 12.03
CA SER A 210 5.29 -11.72 12.97
C SER A 210 5.65 -11.86 14.46
N GLU A 211 6.76 -12.53 14.79
CA GLU A 211 7.30 -12.62 16.15
C GLU A 211 8.22 -11.44 16.53
N ILE A 212 8.58 -10.59 15.56
CA ILE A 212 9.39 -9.40 15.80
C ILE A 212 8.47 -8.25 16.20
N ASP A 213 8.51 -7.90 17.49
CA ASP A 213 7.81 -6.73 18.02
C ASP A 213 8.58 -5.46 17.67
N ILE A 214 7.93 -4.57 16.92
CA ILE A 214 8.50 -3.30 16.49
C ILE A 214 7.69 -2.11 16.98
N THR A 215 8.35 -0.95 16.98
CA THR A 215 7.70 0.37 16.98
C THR A 215 7.95 1.02 15.63
N VAL A 216 6.89 1.23 14.84
CA VAL A 216 6.99 1.90 13.53
C VAL A 216 6.38 3.30 13.57
N THR A 217 7.02 4.24 12.88
CA THR A 217 6.54 5.61 12.70
C THR A 217 6.87 6.14 11.31
N GLY A 218 5.95 6.92 10.72
CA GLY A 218 6.19 7.63 9.48
C GLY A 218 4.92 7.77 8.67
N ILE A 219 5.06 7.62 7.36
CA ILE A 219 3.96 7.57 6.38
C ILE A 219 4.16 6.34 5.51
N ASN A 220 3.10 5.89 4.84
CA ASN A 220 3.18 4.75 3.91
C ASN A 220 4.40 4.80 3.00
N HIS A 221 5.11 3.67 2.92
CA HIS A 221 6.36 3.48 2.14
C HIS A 221 7.57 4.33 2.59
N PHE A 222 7.44 5.13 3.65
CA PHE A 222 8.55 5.88 4.26
C PHE A 222 8.45 5.88 5.79
N THR A 223 8.23 4.68 6.31
CA THR A 223 8.22 4.30 7.71
C THR A 223 9.63 4.08 8.24
N TRP A 224 9.77 4.18 9.56
CA TRP A 224 11.03 4.07 10.28
C TRP A 224 10.84 3.28 11.57
N ILE A 225 11.83 2.46 11.90
CA ILE A 225 11.91 1.64 13.11
C ILE A 225 13.16 2.05 13.90
N ASP A 226 12.99 2.28 15.19
CA ASP A 226 14.07 2.57 16.14
C ASP A 226 14.23 1.48 17.23
N GLU A 227 13.31 0.51 17.27
CA GLU A 227 13.28 -0.56 18.25
C GLU A 227 12.66 -1.83 17.64
N ALA A 228 13.33 -2.97 17.83
CA ALA A 228 12.88 -4.28 17.36
C ALA A 228 13.27 -5.37 18.36
N HIS A 229 12.30 -6.17 18.79
CA HIS A 229 12.48 -7.21 19.80
C HIS A 229 11.97 -8.56 19.30
N TRP A 230 12.77 -9.61 19.47
CA TRP A 230 12.30 -10.98 19.45
C TRP A 230 12.19 -11.47 20.89
N ARG A 231 10.96 -11.63 21.39
CA ARG A 231 10.69 -11.92 22.82
C ARG A 231 11.31 -10.85 23.72
N ASP A 232 12.25 -11.21 24.59
CA ASP A 232 12.98 -10.31 25.48
C ASP A 232 14.36 -9.89 24.94
N HIS A 233 14.69 -10.24 23.69
CA HIS A 233 15.94 -9.88 23.04
C HIS A 233 15.77 -8.66 22.13
N ASP A 234 16.50 -7.59 22.41
CA ASP A 234 16.69 -6.46 21.49
C ASP A 234 17.48 -6.94 20.27
N VAL A 235 16.83 -7.01 19.12
CA VAL A 235 17.44 -7.43 17.84
C VAL A 235 18.08 -6.22 17.15
N PHE A 236 17.56 -5.01 17.40
CA PHE A 236 18.01 -3.77 16.79
C PHE A 236 19.49 -3.49 17.09
N GLN A 237 20.00 -3.92 18.26
CA GLN A 237 21.41 -3.79 18.65
C GLN A 237 22.41 -4.46 17.68
N TYR A 238 21.97 -5.40 16.84
CA TYR A 238 22.84 -6.12 15.89
C TYR A 238 22.98 -5.41 14.54
N LEU A 239 22.16 -4.39 14.24
CA LEU A 239 22.18 -3.73 12.93
C LEU A 239 23.53 -3.08 12.60
N ASP A 240 24.26 -2.56 13.59
CA ASP A 240 25.64 -2.05 13.40
C ASP A 240 26.57 -3.14 12.83
N ALA A 241 26.45 -4.38 13.32
CA ALA A 241 27.24 -5.51 12.82
C ALA A 241 26.79 -5.93 11.42
N GLU A 242 25.47 -5.92 11.16
CA GLU A 242 24.89 -6.24 9.85
C GLU A 242 25.34 -5.25 8.77
N VAL A 243 25.37 -3.97 9.10
CA VAL A 243 25.87 -2.90 8.22
C VAL A 243 27.36 -3.10 7.94
N GLU A 244 28.17 -3.31 8.98
CA GLU A 244 29.62 -3.47 8.83
C GLU A 244 29.98 -4.69 7.97
N ALA A 245 29.29 -5.82 8.16
CA ALA A 245 29.47 -7.02 7.36
C ALA A 245 29.13 -6.82 5.87
N ARG A 246 28.27 -5.84 5.56
CA ARG A 246 27.76 -5.55 4.22
C ARG A 246 28.46 -4.39 3.53
N ARG A 247 29.48 -3.77 4.15
CA ARG A 247 30.18 -2.61 3.56
C ARG A 247 31.03 -2.97 2.33
N PRO A 248 31.11 -2.09 1.32
CA PRO A 248 30.28 -0.89 1.15
C PRO A 248 28.82 -1.27 0.84
N LEU A 249 27.85 -0.49 1.36
CA LEU A 249 26.42 -0.81 1.18
C LEU A 249 25.99 -0.70 -0.29
N ALA A 250 26.42 0.34 -0.99
CA ALA A 250 26.40 0.37 -2.45
C ALA A 250 27.56 -0.49 -2.98
N GLY A 251 27.24 -1.59 -3.66
CA GLY A 251 28.26 -2.61 -3.96
C GLY A 251 28.05 -3.44 -5.22
N PHE A 252 26.87 -3.37 -5.85
CA PHE A 252 26.57 -4.16 -7.04
C PHE A 252 26.95 -3.42 -8.33
N GLU A 253 27.29 -4.16 -9.38
CA GLU A 253 27.69 -3.61 -10.68
C GLU A 253 26.47 -3.27 -11.56
N ALA A 254 26.63 -2.28 -12.44
CA ALA A 254 25.60 -1.97 -13.42
C ALA A 254 25.33 -3.20 -14.30
N GLY A 255 24.05 -3.58 -14.41
CA GLY A 255 23.62 -4.77 -15.14
C GLY A 255 23.69 -6.09 -14.37
N GLU A 256 24.17 -6.10 -13.11
CA GLU A 256 24.26 -7.34 -12.30
C GLU A 256 22.90 -8.03 -12.11
N PHE A 257 21.83 -7.25 -11.98
CA PHE A 257 20.47 -7.73 -11.81
C PHE A 257 19.63 -7.74 -13.09
N SER A 258 20.22 -7.65 -14.29
CA SER A 258 19.45 -7.60 -15.54
C SER A 258 18.51 -8.79 -15.74
N ASP A 259 18.89 -9.97 -15.22
CA ASP A 259 18.10 -11.21 -15.31
C ASP A 259 17.24 -11.50 -14.06
N ALA A 260 17.32 -10.66 -13.02
CA ALA A 260 16.55 -10.84 -11.78
C ALA A 260 15.10 -10.32 -11.93
N GLY A 261 14.19 -10.69 -11.03
CA GLY A 261 12.85 -10.08 -11.00
C GLY A 261 12.90 -8.58 -10.66
N TYR A 262 11.89 -7.80 -11.07
CA TYR A 262 11.80 -6.38 -10.73
C TYR A 262 11.51 -6.10 -9.24
N TRP A 263 11.14 -7.13 -8.49
CA TRP A 263 10.84 -7.10 -7.05
C TRP A 263 12.05 -7.47 -6.18
N ILE A 264 13.23 -7.66 -6.77
CA ILE A 264 14.45 -7.93 -6.00
C ILE A 264 14.73 -6.80 -5.01
N ASN A 265 15.05 -7.17 -3.77
CA ASN A 265 15.38 -6.25 -2.69
C ASN A 265 16.56 -6.83 -1.90
N ASN A 266 17.59 -6.04 -1.64
CA ASN A 266 18.77 -6.45 -0.87
C ASN A 266 19.03 -5.53 0.35
N HIS A 267 18.04 -4.71 0.72
CA HIS A 267 18.05 -3.83 1.89
C HIS A 267 19.24 -2.84 1.94
N ARG A 268 19.86 -2.50 0.80
CA ARG A 268 21.02 -1.59 0.76
C ARG A 268 20.61 -0.16 1.04
N ILE A 269 19.44 0.29 0.57
CA ILE A 269 18.95 1.64 0.85
C ILE A 269 18.47 1.72 2.30
N ALA A 270 17.69 0.75 2.77
CA ALA A 270 17.25 0.68 4.16
C ALA A 270 18.44 0.73 5.15
N LEU A 271 19.49 -0.08 4.91
CA LEU A 271 20.69 -0.09 5.75
C LEU A 271 21.56 1.16 5.58
N ASP A 272 21.59 1.80 4.40
CA ASP A 272 22.34 3.06 4.20
C ASP A 272 21.64 4.24 4.89
N LEU A 273 20.31 4.25 4.93
CA LEU A 273 19.53 5.19 5.73
C LEU A 273 19.75 4.96 7.23
N TYR A 274 19.80 3.71 7.69
CA TYR A 274 20.17 3.39 9.07
C TYR A 274 21.58 3.88 9.42
N ASP A 275 22.59 3.57 8.60
CA ASP A 275 23.98 4.00 8.81
C ASP A 275 24.13 5.52 8.92
N ARG A 276 23.27 6.27 8.22
CA ARG A 276 23.29 7.74 8.21
C ARG A 276 22.51 8.38 9.35
N PHE A 277 21.36 7.81 9.70
CA PHE A 277 20.35 8.48 10.53
C PHE A 277 20.03 7.76 11.84
N GLY A 278 20.50 6.52 12.02
CA GLY A 278 20.33 5.72 13.23
C GLY A 278 18.97 5.05 13.39
N LEU A 279 18.06 5.20 12.42
CA LEU A 279 16.77 4.51 12.36
C LEU A 279 16.70 3.67 11.09
N LEU A 280 16.17 2.46 11.20
CA LEU A 280 15.99 1.58 10.06
C LEU A 280 14.76 2.02 9.28
N ALA A 281 14.95 2.38 8.01
CA ALA A 281 13.83 2.67 7.12
C ALA A 281 13.08 1.35 6.80
N ALA A 282 11.77 1.36 6.97
CA ALA A 282 10.94 0.16 7.11
C ALA A 282 10.04 -0.11 5.89
N ALA A 283 10.64 -0.02 4.70
CA ALA A 283 10.01 -0.41 3.44
C ALA A 283 11.07 -0.99 2.49
N GLY A 284 10.63 -1.62 1.40
CA GLY A 284 11.48 -2.08 0.33
C GLY A 284 12.26 -0.93 -0.31
N ASP A 285 13.52 -1.19 -0.67
CA ASP A 285 14.46 -0.19 -1.15
C ASP A 285 13.95 0.59 -2.37
N ARG A 286 13.17 -0.06 -3.25
CA ARG A 286 12.57 0.58 -4.43
C ARG A 286 11.60 1.70 -4.06
N HIS A 287 10.85 1.55 -2.98
CA HIS A 287 9.95 2.59 -2.48
C HIS A 287 10.75 3.69 -1.76
N LEU A 288 11.67 3.31 -0.86
CA LEU A 288 12.50 4.25 -0.11
C LEU A 288 13.28 5.21 -1.02
N ALA A 289 13.75 4.72 -2.17
CA ALA A 289 14.48 5.53 -3.14
C ALA A 289 13.67 6.74 -3.67
N GLU A 290 12.35 6.63 -3.77
CA GLU A 290 11.49 7.71 -4.28
C GLU A 290 11.34 8.86 -3.30
N PHE A 291 11.46 8.59 -2.00
CA PHE A 291 11.40 9.63 -0.97
C PHE A 291 12.72 10.39 -0.83
N VAL A 292 13.81 9.83 -1.36
CA VAL A 292 15.18 10.29 -1.11
C VAL A 292 15.97 10.35 -2.44
N PRO A 293 15.99 11.51 -3.13
CA PRO A 293 16.37 11.62 -4.54
C PRO A 293 17.82 11.27 -4.85
N TRP A 294 18.73 11.31 -3.87
CA TRP A 294 20.15 11.00 -4.13
C TRP A 294 20.40 9.53 -4.49
N TYR A 295 19.47 8.62 -4.19
CA TYR A 295 19.57 7.23 -4.64
C TYR A 295 19.32 7.08 -6.14
N LEU A 296 18.49 7.97 -6.70
CA LEU A 296 18.05 8.00 -8.09
C LEU A 296 18.85 8.98 -8.97
N ALA A 297 19.94 9.54 -8.44
CA ALA A 297 20.94 10.25 -9.23
C ALA A 297 21.75 9.26 -10.09
N VAL A 298 21.17 8.84 -11.21
CA VAL A 298 21.71 7.90 -12.20
C VAL A 298 21.58 8.48 -13.60
N GLU A 299 22.53 8.16 -14.49
CA GLU A 299 22.42 8.53 -15.92
C GLU A 299 21.63 7.46 -16.70
N GLU A 300 21.87 6.19 -16.37
CA GLU A 300 21.24 5.03 -17.01
C GLU A 300 20.54 4.13 -15.96
N PRO A 301 19.42 3.46 -16.31
CA PRO A 301 18.65 2.62 -15.39
C PRO A 301 19.46 1.57 -14.62
N GLU A 302 20.41 0.92 -15.29
CA GLU A 302 21.20 -0.17 -14.73
C GLU A 302 22.16 0.30 -13.63
N GLU A 303 22.48 1.58 -13.55
CA GLU A 303 23.30 2.12 -12.45
C GLU A 303 22.59 2.04 -11.11
N PHE A 304 21.25 2.00 -11.11
CA PHE A 304 20.44 1.83 -9.90
C PHE A 304 20.68 0.46 -9.24
N HIS A 305 21.16 -0.53 -10.00
CA HIS A 305 21.51 -1.86 -9.49
C HIS A 305 22.52 -1.81 -8.35
N ARG A 306 23.37 -0.77 -8.26
CA ARG A 306 24.33 -0.57 -7.16
C ARG A 306 23.69 -0.64 -5.77
N TRP A 307 22.40 -0.33 -5.69
CA TRP A 307 21.58 -0.36 -4.49
C TRP A 307 20.84 -1.68 -4.27
N GLY A 308 21.14 -2.73 -5.04
CA GLY A 308 20.53 -4.04 -4.82
C GLY A 308 19.09 -4.16 -5.32
N VAL A 309 18.67 -3.24 -6.19
CA VAL A 309 17.30 -3.10 -6.69
C VAL A 309 17.30 -2.78 -8.18
N ARG A 310 16.16 -2.97 -8.84
CA ARG A 310 15.94 -2.61 -10.25
C ARG A 310 14.90 -1.50 -10.35
N LEU A 311 15.03 -0.64 -11.36
CA LEU A 311 13.92 0.21 -11.78
C LEU A 311 12.86 -0.65 -12.46
N THR A 312 11.61 -0.54 -12.03
CA THR A 312 10.49 -1.23 -12.67
C THR A 312 10.04 -0.43 -13.89
N PRO A 313 10.19 -0.94 -15.12
CA PRO A 313 9.71 -0.23 -16.31
C PRO A 313 8.19 -0.24 -16.36
N SER A 314 7.60 0.71 -17.09
CA SER A 314 6.16 0.75 -17.38
C SER A 314 5.63 -0.57 -17.96
N SER A 315 6.41 -1.21 -18.85
CA SER A 315 6.03 -2.51 -19.43
C SER A 315 5.81 -3.60 -18.38
N ALA A 316 6.55 -3.60 -17.26
CA ALA A 316 6.33 -4.56 -16.19
C ALA A 316 5.04 -4.29 -15.38
N ARG A 317 4.47 -3.09 -15.48
CA ARG A 317 3.15 -2.75 -14.91
C ARG A 317 1.99 -3.19 -15.81
N VAL A 318 2.23 -3.25 -17.12
CA VAL A 318 1.24 -3.68 -18.14
C VAL A 318 1.29 -5.20 -18.34
N ASP A 319 2.50 -5.76 -18.46
CA ASP A 319 2.77 -7.17 -18.76
C ASP A 319 2.80 -8.06 -17.52
N ALA A 320 2.41 -7.55 -16.34
CA ALA A 320 2.38 -8.38 -15.14
C ALA A 320 1.54 -9.64 -15.44
N ASP A 321 2.18 -10.81 -15.43
CA ASP A 321 1.63 -12.16 -15.69
C ASP A 321 0.46 -12.55 -14.75
N GLU A 322 0.05 -11.58 -13.92
CA GLU A 322 -1.03 -11.55 -12.95
C GLU A 322 -2.34 -10.98 -13.50
N GLY A 323 -2.42 -10.57 -14.77
CA GLY A 323 -3.66 -10.04 -15.36
C GLY A 323 -4.80 -11.08 -15.58
N PRO A 324 -5.82 -10.76 -16.42
CA PRO A 324 -7.00 -11.59 -16.66
C PRO A 324 -6.68 -13.05 -17.07
N ALA A 325 -5.48 -13.27 -17.60
CA ALA A 325 -4.96 -14.58 -17.93
C ALA A 325 -4.83 -15.51 -16.71
N LYS A 326 -4.46 -15.01 -15.51
CA LYS A 326 -4.33 -15.85 -14.30
C LYS A 326 -5.69 -16.34 -13.81
N MET A 327 -6.65 -15.44 -13.70
CA MET A 327 -8.05 -15.78 -13.43
C MET A 327 -8.61 -16.77 -14.44
N GLU A 328 -8.39 -16.54 -15.73
CA GLU A 328 -8.85 -17.45 -16.80
C GLU A 328 -8.20 -18.83 -16.70
N ARG A 329 -6.91 -18.92 -16.36
CA ARG A 329 -6.21 -20.19 -16.13
C ARG A 329 -6.77 -20.95 -14.92
N TYR A 330 -7.13 -20.27 -13.83
CA TYR A 330 -7.80 -20.92 -12.70
C TYR A 330 -9.19 -21.44 -13.07
N LEU A 331 -10.00 -20.64 -13.78
CA LEU A 331 -11.35 -21.02 -14.18
C LEU A 331 -11.39 -22.09 -15.28
N SER A 332 -10.37 -22.15 -16.15
CA SER A 332 -10.22 -23.22 -17.15
C SER A 332 -9.65 -24.51 -16.55
N GLY A 333 -8.98 -24.41 -15.40
CA GLY A 333 -8.24 -25.49 -14.77
C GLY A 333 -6.86 -25.73 -15.39
N ASP A 334 -6.34 -24.77 -16.15
CA ASP A 334 -4.95 -24.80 -16.64
C ASP A 334 -3.95 -24.60 -15.49
N ASP A 335 -4.33 -23.78 -14.48
CA ASP A 335 -3.60 -23.62 -13.23
C ASP A 335 -4.44 -24.12 -12.04
N GLU A 336 -3.78 -24.71 -11.04
CA GLU A 336 -4.43 -25.09 -9.78
C GLU A 336 -4.33 -23.96 -8.76
N PHE A 337 -5.46 -23.57 -8.18
CA PHE A 337 -5.46 -22.67 -7.02
C PHE A 337 -4.99 -23.42 -5.77
N GLU A 338 -3.88 -23.00 -5.18
CA GLU A 338 -3.35 -23.53 -3.93
C GLU A 338 -3.73 -22.60 -2.78
N PHE A 339 -4.30 -23.15 -1.70
CA PHE A 339 -4.55 -22.39 -0.49
C PHE A 339 -3.26 -22.27 0.32
N THR A 340 -2.79 -21.05 0.52
CA THR A 340 -1.62 -20.72 1.33
C THR A 340 -1.93 -19.55 2.24
N ARG A 341 -1.19 -19.35 3.33
CA ARG A 341 -1.30 -18.09 4.07
C ARG A 341 -0.74 -16.96 3.21
N SER A 342 -1.51 -15.91 3.01
CA SER A 342 -1.09 -14.75 2.20
C SER A 342 -0.03 -13.90 2.89
N GLY A 343 -0.05 -13.84 4.22
CA GLY A 343 0.71 -12.87 5.00
C GLY A 343 -0.01 -11.52 5.17
N GLU A 344 -1.18 -11.35 4.57
CA GLU A 344 -2.00 -10.14 4.68
C GLU A 344 -2.91 -10.19 5.92
N GLU A 345 -3.16 -9.03 6.51
CA GLU A 345 -3.80 -8.96 7.83
C GLU A 345 -5.26 -8.51 7.81
N ALA A 346 -5.86 -8.24 6.64
CA ALA A 346 -7.26 -7.76 6.59
C ALA A 346 -8.24 -8.68 7.33
N VAL A 347 -8.10 -10.01 7.19
CA VAL A 347 -8.96 -10.98 7.88
C VAL A 347 -8.75 -10.95 9.39
N ASP A 348 -7.51 -10.82 9.85
CA ASP A 348 -7.18 -10.74 11.28
C ASP A 348 -7.67 -9.42 11.89
N ILE A 349 -7.57 -8.31 11.16
CA ILE A 349 -8.13 -7.02 11.55
C ILE A 349 -9.66 -7.09 11.63
N MET A 350 -10.34 -7.71 10.66
CA MET A 350 -11.79 -7.93 10.72
C MET A 350 -12.18 -8.79 11.92
N ARG A 351 -11.45 -9.88 12.20
CA ARG A 351 -11.66 -10.72 13.40
C ARG A 351 -11.52 -9.88 14.68
N ALA A 352 -10.51 -9.03 14.76
CA ALA A 352 -10.28 -8.15 15.92
C ALA A 352 -11.42 -7.14 16.10
N LEU A 353 -11.85 -6.47 15.03
CA LEU A 353 -12.96 -5.50 15.02
C LEU A 353 -14.32 -6.15 15.35
N LEU A 354 -14.50 -7.42 15.01
CA LEU A 354 -15.65 -8.23 15.43
C LEU A 354 -15.57 -8.70 16.90
N GLY A 355 -14.50 -8.36 17.61
CA GLY A 355 -14.30 -8.67 19.03
C GLY A 355 -13.82 -10.09 19.32
N LEU A 356 -13.23 -10.78 18.33
CA LEU A 356 -12.72 -12.15 18.51
C LEU A 356 -11.36 -12.15 19.21
N GLU A 357 -10.31 -11.72 18.52
CA GLU A 357 -8.93 -11.73 19.01
C GLU A 357 -8.28 -10.36 18.77
N PRO A 358 -7.78 -9.68 19.81
CA PRO A 358 -7.05 -8.42 19.64
C PRO A 358 -5.80 -8.58 18.76
N VAL A 359 -5.51 -7.58 17.94
CA VAL A 359 -4.33 -7.56 17.07
C VAL A 359 -3.55 -6.27 17.30
N LYS A 360 -2.22 -6.39 17.46
CA LYS A 360 -1.28 -5.26 17.36
C LYS A 360 -0.67 -5.33 15.96
N THR A 361 -0.85 -4.30 15.15
CA THR A 361 -0.22 -4.20 13.83
C THR A 361 -0.01 -2.73 13.42
N ASN A 362 0.70 -2.45 12.33
CA ASN A 362 0.80 -1.14 11.70
C ASN A 362 -0.37 -0.87 10.74
N VAL A 363 -0.93 0.33 10.80
CA VAL A 363 -1.92 0.80 9.83
C VAL A 363 -1.67 2.27 9.50
N ASN A 364 -2.15 2.70 8.35
CA ASN A 364 -2.28 4.10 7.97
C ASN A 364 -3.58 4.67 8.54
N HIS A 365 -3.48 5.66 9.43
CA HIS A 365 -4.62 6.26 10.12
C HIS A 365 -4.35 7.75 10.40
N PRO A 366 -5.38 8.62 10.51
CA PRO A 366 -5.20 10.01 10.94
C PRO A 366 -4.37 10.12 12.22
N ASN A 367 -3.47 11.09 12.23
CA ASN A 367 -2.64 11.42 13.38
C ASN A 367 -3.49 12.13 14.45
N VAL A 368 -3.75 11.42 15.52
CA VAL A 368 -4.47 11.87 16.73
C VAL A 368 -3.53 12.00 17.93
N GLY A 369 -2.23 12.12 17.66
CA GLY A 369 -1.17 12.31 18.66
C GLY A 369 -0.16 11.15 18.75
N GLN A 370 -0.33 10.09 17.94
CA GLN A 370 0.61 8.97 17.92
C GLN A 370 1.96 9.32 17.26
N CYS A 371 1.97 10.30 16.35
CA CYS A 371 3.18 10.92 15.80
C CYS A 371 3.17 12.43 16.11
N PRO A 372 3.58 12.86 17.32
CA PRO A 372 3.43 14.26 17.80
C PRO A 372 4.19 15.32 16.98
N ASP A 373 5.09 14.88 16.10
CA ASP A 373 5.96 15.71 15.27
C ASP A 373 5.39 15.97 13.87
N LEU A 374 4.27 15.33 13.52
CA LEU A 374 3.55 15.52 12.27
C LEU A 374 2.21 16.25 12.55
N PRO A 375 1.62 16.92 11.55
CA PRO A 375 0.33 17.60 11.71
C PRO A 375 -0.76 16.66 12.25
N GLU A 376 -1.69 17.21 13.02
CA GLU A 376 -2.95 16.50 13.35
C GLU A 376 -3.71 16.21 12.04
N ASP A 377 -4.50 15.14 12.05
CA ASP A 377 -5.32 14.65 10.92
C ASP A 377 -4.57 14.15 9.68
N ALA A 378 -3.28 14.49 9.52
CA ALA A 378 -2.44 13.87 8.49
C ALA A 378 -2.42 12.35 8.69
N VAL A 379 -2.57 11.59 7.60
CA VAL A 379 -2.51 10.13 7.68
C VAL A 379 -1.05 9.69 7.88
N VAL A 380 -0.82 8.95 8.96
CA VAL A 380 0.50 8.44 9.36
C VAL A 380 0.43 6.92 9.50
N GLU A 381 1.57 6.26 9.38
CA GLU A 381 1.69 4.82 9.59
C GLU A 381 2.40 4.54 10.91
N THR A 382 1.68 3.88 11.81
CA THR A 382 2.12 3.57 13.18
C THR A 382 1.48 2.28 13.66
N ASN A 383 2.04 1.66 14.71
CA ASN A 383 1.34 0.56 15.36
C ASN A 383 0.04 1.02 16.04
N VAL A 384 -0.96 0.15 16.00
CA VAL A 384 -2.26 0.31 16.63
C VAL A 384 -2.60 -0.97 17.40
N MET A 385 -3.43 -0.83 18.42
CA MET A 385 -4.13 -1.95 19.05
C MET A 385 -5.56 -1.98 18.51
N ILE A 386 -5.94 -3.08 17.87
CA ILE A 386 -7.27 -3.29 17.29
C ILE A 386 -8.02 -4.29 18.15
N THR A 387 -9.23 -3.92 18.55
CA THR A 387 -10.14 -4.77 19.33
C THR A 387 -11.58 -4.54 18.88
N GLY A 388 -12.54 -5.22 19.51
CA GLY A 388 -13.96 -4.97 19.24
C GLY A 388 -14.45 -3.56 19.60
N SER A 389 -13.61 -2.72 20.24
CA SER A 389 -13.91 -1.30 20.45
C SER A 389 -13.39 -0.38 19.35
N GLY A 390 -12.71 -0.90 18.32
CA GLY A 390 -12.12 -0.15 17.23
C GLY A 390 -10.60 -0.12 17.24
N VAL A 391 -10.03 0.87 16.54
CA VAL A 391 -8.59 1.07 16.34
C VAL A 391 -8.06 2.09 17.33
N SER A 392 -7.03 1.71 18.10
CA SER A 392 -6.38 2.60 19.09
C SER A 392 -4.91 2.78 18.75
N PRO A 393 -4.49 3.95 18.24
CA PRO A 393 -3.09 4.23 17.93
C PRO A 393 -2.16 4.17 19.14
N ILE A 394 -0.98 3.59 18.93
CA ILE A 394 0.10 3.51 19.92
C ILE A 394 1.11 4.61 19.61
N THR A 395 1.45 5.41 20.63
CA THR A 395 2.43 6.49 20.46
C THR A 395 3.80 5.93 20.08
N ALA A 396 4.31 6.32 18.91
CA ALA A 396 5.57 5.83 18.35
C ALA A 396 6.77 6.77 18.62
N GLY A 397 6.58 7.80 19.44
CA GLY A 397 7.63 8.76 19.78
C GLY A 397 7.87 9.82 18.70
N GLN A 398 9.07 10.41 18.69
CA GLN A 398 9.44 11.51 17.80
C GLN A 398 10.48 11.06 16.78
N LEU A 399 10.27 11.42 15.51
CA LEU A 399 11.27 11.24 14.47
C LEU A 399 12.47 12.18 14.72
N PRO A 400 13.72 11.71 14.57
CA PRO A 400 14.88 12.60 14.61
C PRO A 400 14.72 13.77 13.63
N PRO A 401 15.16 14.99 13.97
CA PRO A 401 14.90 16.18 13.15
C PRO A 401 15.28 16.05 11.67
N GLN A 402 16.33 15.30 11.37
CA GLN A 402 16.83 15.03 10.03
C GLN A 402 15.83 14.19 9.22
N ILE A 403 15.34 13.08 9.79
CA ILE A 403 14.31 12.24 9.18
C ILE A 403 12.98 12.99 9.11
N ARG A 404 12.59 13.63 10.20
CA ARG A 404 11.36 14.42 10.30
C ARG A 404 11.28 15.47 9.19
N SER A 405 12.38 16.14 8.86
CA SER A 405 12.39 17.13 7.79
C SER A 405 12.06 16.54 6.40
N MET A 406 12.47 15.29 6.14
CA MET A 406 12.14 14.58 4.91
C MET A 406 10.67 14.17 4.92
N VAL A 407 10.20 13.56 6.01
CA VAL A 407 8.80 13.11 6.16
C VAL A 407 7.82 14.29 6.08
N GLN A 408 8.09 15.40 6.78
CA GLN A 408 7.22 16.57 6.79
C GLN A 408 7.04 17.21 5.41
N ARG A 409 8.08 17.18 4.56
CA ARG A 409 7.98 17.65 3.18
C ARG A 409 6.93 16.86 2.41
N HIS A 410 6.99 15.53 2.52
CA HIS A 410 6.05 14.62 1.86
C HIS A 410 4.64 14.75 2.42
N VAL A 411 4.48 14.82 3.74
CA VAL A 411 3.18 15.10 4.37
C VAL A 411 2.57 16.40 3.87
N THR A 412 3.37 17.46 3.76
CA THR A 412 2.89 18.75 3.23
C THR A 412 2.40 18.63 1.79
N ASN A 413 3.13 17.90 0.94
CA ASN A 413 2.72 17.66 -0.44
C ASN A 413 1.43 16.83 -0.51
N GLN A 414 1.33 15.77 0.28
CA GLN A 414 0.16 14.89 0.33
C GLN A 414 -1.10 15.67 0.75
N GLU A 415 -1.04 16.48 1.82
CA GLU A 415 -2.16 17.33 2.22
C GLU A 415 -2.52 18.36 1.14
N THR A 416 -1.52 18.96 0.47
CA THR A 416 -1.74 19.91 -0.62
C THR A 416 -2.40 19.24 -1.83
N ILE A 417 -2.03 18.00 -2.16
CA ILE A 417 -2.63 17.22 -3.25
C ILE A 417 -4.06 16.82 -2.91
N VAL A 418 -4.33 16.42 -1.67
CA VAL A 418 -5.71 16.17 -1.20
C VAL A 418 -6.53 17.44 -1.37
N GLU A 419 -6.08 18.58 -0.85
CA GLU A 419 -6.79 19.87 -1.00
C GLU A 419 -7.07 20.19 -2.48
N ALA A 420 -6.04 20.09 -3.33
CA ALA A 420 -6.16 20.31 -4.77
C ALA A 420 -7.19 19.38 -5.43
N GLY A 421 -7.20 18.09 -5.10
CA GLY A 421 -8.16 17.13 -5.65
C GLY A 421 -9.58 17.28 -5.09
N MET A 422 -9.74 17.78 -3.86
CA MET A 422 -11.06 18.11 -3.31
C MET A 422 -11.66 19.35 -4.00
N GLU A 423 -10.81 20.34 -4.32
CA GLU A 423 -11.22 21.62 -4.91
C GLU A 423 -11.21 21.65 -6.45
N GLY A 424 -10.55 20.69 -7.09
CA GLY A 424 -10.34 20.68 -8.54
C GLY A 424 -9.29 21.70 -9.02
N ASP A 425 -8.35 22.09 -8.15
CA ASP A 425 -7.34 23.15 -8.40
C ASP A 425 -5.99 22.56 -8.85
N LEU A 426 -5.75 22.56 -10.17
CA LEU A 426 -4.47 22.11 -10.75
C LEU A 426 -3.30 23.07 -10.48
N ASP A 427 -3.55 24.36 -10.25
CA ASP A 427 -2.48 25.30 -9.90
C ASP A 427 -1.96 25.03 -8.48
N LEU A 428 -2.83 24.60 -7.57
CA LEU A 428 -2.44 24.13 -6.24
C LEU A 428 -1.71 22.78 -6.32
N ALA A 429 -2.24 21.83 -7.10
CA ALA A 429 -1.57 20.54 -7.34
C ALA A 429 -0.14 20.72 -7.88
N PHE A 430 0.05 21.66 -8.81
CA PHE A 430 1.37 21.97 -9.36
C PHE A 430 2.36 22.51 -8.30
N ARG A 431 1.88 23.20 -7.25
CA ARG A 431 2.76 23.64 -6.15
C ARG A 431 3.29 22.45 -5.35
N ALA A 432 2.45 21.42 -5.13
CA ALA A 432 2.88 20.18 -4.50
C ALA A 432 3.86 19.42 -5.41
N PHE A 433 3.55 19.33 -6.71
CA PHE A 433 4.43 18.73 -7.72
C PHE A 433 5.82 19.37 -7.73
N LEU A 434 5.89 20.71 -7.80
CA LEU A 434 7.16 21.45 -7.74
C LEU A 434 7.93 21.23 -6.43
N ASN A 435 7.22 21.00 -5.33
CA ASN A 435 7.83 20.75 -4.03
C ASN A 435 8.17 19.27 -3.80
N ASP A 436 7.88 18.36 -4.73
CA ASP A 436 8.27 16.96 -4.61
C ASP A 436 9.79 16.77 -4.67
N ALA A 437 10.31 15.78 -3.94
CA ALA A 437 11.74 15.54 -3.83
C ALA A 437 12.39 15.07 -5.15
N LEU A 438 11.64 14.41 -6.03
CA LEU A 438 12.13 13.90 -7.32
C LEU A 438 12.09 14.95 -8.43
N VAL A 439 11.29 16.01 -8.27
CA VAL A 439 11.22 17.11 -9.26
C VAL A 439 12.43 18.03 -9.07
N THR A 440 13.53 17.67 -9.72
CA THR A 440 14.85 18.34 -9.61
C THR A 440 15.24 19.15 -10.86
N ILE A 441 14.30 19.28 -11.81
CA ILE A 441 14.43 20.02 -13.07
C ILE A 441 14.06 21.51 -12.92
N GLU A 442 14.32 22.32 -13.93
CA GLU A 442 13.97 23.75 -13.91
C GLU A 442 12.45 23.94 -13.85
N ARG A 443 12.00 25.04 -13.22
CA ARG A 443 10.56 25.27 -12.98
C ARG A 443 9.70 25.21 -14.26
N ASP A 444 10.20 25.77 -15.36
CA ASP A 444 9.45 25.79 -16.62
C ASP A 444 9.36 24.39 -17.25
N GLU A 445 10.40 23.56 -17.10
CA GLU A 445 10.39 22.15 -17.51
C GLU A 445 9.44 21.33 -16.63
N ALA A 446 9.41 21.58 -15.32
CA ALA A 446 8.47 20.94 -14.40
C ALA A 446 7.02 21.29 -14.74
N ARG A 447 6.74 22.54 -15.11
CA ARG A 447 5.42 22.96 -15.59
C ARG A 447 5.04 22.23 -16.88
N GLU A 448 5.97 22.15 -17.83
CA GLU A 448 5.76 21.43 -19.09
C GLU A 448 5.46 19.95 -18.85
N LEU A 449 6.25 19.26 -18.02
CA LEU A 449 6.04 17.87 -17.64
C LEU A 449 4.67 17.67 -16.98
N PHE A 450 4.33 18.51 -15.99
CA PHE A 450 3.03 18.44 -15.32
C PHE A 450 1.88 18.62 -16.32
N ALA A 451 1.94 19.65 -17.16
CA ALA A 451 0.91 19.89 -18.18
C ALA A 451 0.80 18.74 -19.18
N ARG A 452 1.91 18.13 -19.60
CA ARG A 452 1.92 16.96 -20.48
C ARG A 452 1.27 15.74 -19.84
N LEU A 453 1.55 15.46 -18.57
CA LEU A 453 0.92 14.37 -17.82
C LEU A 453 -0.60 14.56 -17.77
N ILE A 454 -1.06 15.75 -17.35
CA ILE A 454 -2.50 16.07 -17.26
C ILE A 454 -3.17 16.00 -18.64
N GLU A 455 -2.56 16.54 -19.69
CA GLU A 455 -3.15 16.55 -21.03
C GLU A 455 -3.23 15.15 -21.66
N THR A 456 -2.22 14.31 -21.40
CA THR A 456 -2.15 12.95 -21.93
C THR A 456 -3.26 12.08 -21.32
N GLU A 457 -3.60 12.33 -20.06
CA GLU A 457 -4.62 11.60 -19.30
C GLU A 457 -5.90 12.40 -19.10
N ARG A 458 -6.16 13.40 -19.96
CA ARG A 458 -7.24 14.40 -19.82
C ARG A 458 -8.61 13.82 -19.41
N GLU A 459 -8.93 12.62 -19.87
CA GLU A 459 -10.21 11.95 -19.56
C GLU A 459 -10.39 11.63 -18.06
N TYR A 460 -9.29 11.41 -17.32
CA TYR A 460 -9.29 11.15 -15.87
C TYR A 460 -9.41 12.41 -15.02
N PHE A 461 -9.32 13.61 -15.62
CA PHE A 461 -9.32 14.90 -14.92
C PHE A 461 -10.62 15.68 -15.10
N ALA A 462 -11.75 14.99 -15.27
CA ALA A 462 -13.06 15.61 -15.48
C ALA A 462 -13.53 16.47 -14.30
N ASP A 463 -13.08 16.17 -13.08
CA ASP A 463 -13.41 16.92 -11.86
C ASP A 463 -12.56 18.18 -11.64
N TYR A 464 -11.64 18.50 -12.56
CA TYR A 464 -10.70 19.62 -12.44
C TYR A 464 -11.01 20.77 -13.41
N ASP A 465 -10.68 22.00 -13.02
CA ASP A 465 -10.82 23.18 -13.89
C ASP A 465 -9.67 23.28 -14.91
N LEU A 466 -9.75 22.47 -15.98
CA LEU A 466 -8.72 22.43 -17.02
C LEU A 466 -8.62 23.75 -17.83
N GLU A 467 -9.71 24.49 -17.98
CA GLU A 467 -9.73 25.73 -18.78
C GLU A 467 -9.22 26.94 -17.97
N GLY A 468 -9.46 26.96 -16.66
CA GLY A 468 -9.03 28.01 -15.75
C GLY A 468 -7.62 27.83 -15.18
N ALA A 469 -7.05 26.62 -15.25
CA ALA A 469 -5.74 26.29 -14.71
C ALA A 469 -4.61 27.05 -15.41
N SER A 470 -3.94 27.95 -14.67
CA SER A 470 -2.85 28.76 -15.23
C SER A 470 -1.63 27.92 -15.61
N VAL A 471 -1.41 26.80 -14.91
CA VAL A 471 -0.34 25.84 -15.18
C VAL A 471 -0.46 25.22 -16.57
N LEU A 472 -1.68 25.09 -17.12
CA LEU A 472 -1.95 24.54 -18.45
C LEU A 472 -2.00 25.59 -19.58
N ALA A 473 -2.07 26.88 -19.26
CA ALA A 473 -2.07 27.94 -20.26
C ALA A 473 -0.74 27.97 -21.06
N GLU A 474 -0.75 28.34 -22.34
CA GLU A 474 0.47 28.41 -23.19
C GLU A 474 1.51 29.45 -22.71
#